data_AF-A0A838NS81-F1
#
_entry.id   AF-A0A838NS81-F1
#
_cell.length_a   1.000
_cell.length_b   1.000
_cell.length_c   1.000
_cell.angle_alpha   90.00
_cell.angle_beta   90.00
_cell.angle_gamma   90.00
#
_symmetry.space_group_name_H-M   'P 1'
#
loop_
_entity.id
_entity.type
_entity.pdbx_description
1 polymer ?
#
loop_
_entity_poly.entity_id
_entity_poly.type
_entity_poly.pdbx_seq_one_letter_code
_entity_poly.pdbx_strand_id
1 'polypeptide(L)'
;MSAALSRYHFLAALYVAVAAIMVMWDIIAAGRISQLRRAPRSFAAVTAFAGLLIVPALLIAYASPTIVYGRAIQPVAWVWPLTAVLFAIQATYALSRRLVTPMFGAPVFVYNLIIAIVAVSRFAISRGSEPPGFGLALSAAQASALGFFFGAPALWGSGYIQVPLFAPALPARWRFSGFFRAGIAVAAAALAGLVLIEMPNAFETTKGYARYADEQLQEHPEGDFDIGLKIFPDLRGPPTPLAMERDVALADSLGVKAVTIVIDPEGARLASLDSIARTVDDRRADSTLIVIALGYPEDAARQFALSPSDYTRRRIADVDRISRRLRPDILIPAIDPYGEGIRAIGAQPPEYWINYLTRAADTAHYVNRRIRVAVAASSYGSRDSTLYFWAASRGSPIDIVGFSMLPGFDGATSLDTHMRVAQRWMRALPSRPAPKPHWVFAAGGYPLAHGERNQELALWGVLSWATTQTPIRGLVVSEAGDYNVLRGLRGANGRIRSIAAAVMRAEKGLRETAAPR
;
A
#
# COMPACT_ATOMS: atom_id res chain seq x y z
N MET A 1 23.51 -6.54 10.60
CA MET A 1 22.07 -6.77 10.37
C MET A 1 21.29 -5.92 11.37
N SER A 2 20.51 -4.93 10.92
CA SER A 2 19.81 -4.01 11.84
C SER A 2 18.77 -4.78 12.67
N ALA A 3 18.84 -4.65 14.00
CA ALA A 3 17.93 -5.29 14.95
C ALA A 3 16.45 -4.98 14.67
N ALA A 4 16.15 -3.87 13.98
CA ALA A 4 14.80 -3.50 13.60
C ALA A 4 14.21 -4.44 12.52
N LEU A 5 14.97 -4.81 11.47
CA LEU A 5 14.46 -5.75 10.47
C LEU A 5 14.26 -7.15 11.03
N SER A 6 15.16 -7.61 11.90
CA SER A 6 15.00 -8.91 12.58
C SER A 6 13.75 -8.94 13.45
N ARG A 7 13.38 -7.80 14.09
CA ARG A 7 12.19 -7.70 14.92
C ARG A 7 10.89 -7.75 14.12
N TYR A 8 10.78 -7.02 13.01
CA TYR A 8 9.57 -7.08 12.16
C TYR A 8 9.35 -8.45 11.53
N HIS A 9 10.41 -9.13 11.08
CA HIS A 9 10.28 -10.49 10.54
C HIS A 9 9.84 -11.49 11.62
N PHE A 10 10.37 -11.36 12.84
CA PHE A 10 9.96 -12.21 13.95
C PHE A 10 8.50 -11.98 14.36
N LEU A 11 8.07 -10.71 14.50
CA LEU A 11 6.69 -10.38 14.84
C LEU A 11 5.70 -10.81 13.76
N ALA A 12 6.03 -10.60 12.49
CA ALA A 12 5.24 -11.07 11.37
C ALA A 12 5.14 -12.61 11.34
N ALA A 13 6.26 -13.31 11.53
CA ALA A 13 6.27 -14.78 11.58
C ALA A 13 5.46 -15.32 12.77
N LEU A 14 5.58 -14.68 13.94
CA LEU A 14 4.80 -15.01 15.13
C LEU A 14 3.30 -14.83 14.87
N TYR A 15 2.90 -13.72 14.23
CA TYR A 15 1.51 -13.49 13.86
C TYR A 15 1.00 -14.57 12.91
N VAL A 16 1.75 -14.92 11.88
CA VAL A 16 1.37 -15.98 10.92
C VAL A 16 1.23 -17.33 11.62
N ALA A 17 2.15 -17.68 12.53
CA ALA A 17 2.07 -18.90 13.31
C ALA A 17 0.81 -18.92 14.20
N VAL A 18 0.52 -17.81 14.88
CA VAL A 18 -0.69 -17.66 15.70
C VAL A 18 -1.94 -17.79 14.82
N ALA A 19 -2.01 -17.13 13.66
CA ALA A 19 -3.13 -17.24 12.74
C ALA A 19 -3.34 -18.69 12.24
N ALA A 20 -2.27 -19.42 11.93
CA ALA A 20 -2.36 -20.83 11.56
C ALA A 20 -2.90 -21.70 12.70
N ILE A 21 -2.50 -21.43 13.94
CA ILE A 21 -3.03 -22.09 15.14
C ILE A 21 -4.53 -21.77 15.32
N MET A 22 -4.95 -20.53 15.07
CA MET A 22 -6.36 -20.13 15.12
C MET A 22 -7.21 -20.87 14.08
N VAL A 23 -6.75 -20.95 12.82
CA VAL A 23 -7.45 -21.72 11.77
C VAL A 23 -7.57 -23.20 12.15
N MET A 24 -6.47 -23.80 12.64
CA MET A 24 -6.48 -25.20 13.08
C MET A 24 -7.47 -25.42 14.24
N TRP A 25 -7.51 -24.49 15.19
CA TRP A 25 -8.49 -24.50 16.26
C TRP A 25 -9.91 -24.49 15.71
N ASP A 26 -10.23 -23.61 14.77
CA ASP A 26 -11.59 -23.46 14.28
C ASP A 26 -12.09 -24.71 13.55
N ILE A 27 -11.22 -25.35 12.77
CA ILE A 27 -11.50 -26.63 12.09
C ILE A 27 -11.81 -27.71 13.13
N ILE A 28 -10.98 -27.85 14.16
CA ILE A 28 -11.17 -28.85 15.22
C ILE A 28 -12.43 -28.54 16.04
N ALA A 29 -12.66 -27.27 16.38
CA ALA A 29 -13.81 -26.84 17.15
C ALA A 29 -15.12 -27.08 16.40
N ALA A 30 -15.18 -26.76 15.10
CA ALA A 30 -16.34 -27.03 14.26
C ALA A 30 -16.65 -28.52 14.13
N GLY A 31 -15.63 -29.36 13.89
CA GLY A 31 -15.79 -30.81 13.83
C GLY A 31 -16.33 -31.39 15.15
N ARG A 32 -15.85 -30.89 16.29
CA ARG A 32 -16.33 -31.35 17.60
C ARG A 32 -17.73 -30.84 17.93
N ILE A 33 -18.02 -29.57 17.66
CA ILE A 33 -19.31 -28.95 18.00
C ILE A 33 -20.45 -29.54 17.14
N SER A 34 -20.18 -29.81 15.86
CA SER A 34 -21.17 -30.41 14.95
C SER A 34 -21.58 -31.85 15.35
N GLN A 35 -20.68 -32.60 16.00
CA GLN A 35 -20.93 -33.98 16.43
C GLN A 35 -21.58 -34.09 17.82
N LEU A 36 -21.80 -32.97 18.53
CA LEU A 36 -22.40 -32.98 19.86
C LEU A 36 -23.91 -33.21 19.81
N ARG A 37 -24.34 -34.40 20.20
CA ARG A 37 -25.76 -34.73 20.35
C ARG A 37 -26.54 -33.84 21.34
N ARG A 38 -25.84 -33.19 22.28
CA ARG A 38 -26.43 -32.31 23.32
C ARG A 38 -26.44 -30.82 22.94
N ALA A 39 -25.79 -30.42 21.85
CA ALA A 39 -25.76 -29.02 21.44
C ALA A 39 -27.10 -28.63 20.77
N PRO A 40 -27.60 -27.38 20.97
CA PRO A 40 -28.75 -26.89 20.22
C PRO A 40 -28.51 -26.99 18.71
N ARG A 41 -29.50 -27.48 17.95
CA ARG A 41 -29.35 -27.74 16.51
C ARG A 41 -28.92 -26.50 15.72
N SER A 42 -29.48 -25.34 16.04
CA SER A 42 -29.10 -24.06 15.40
C SER A 42 -27.66 -23.66 15.67
N PHE A 43 -27.18 -23.85 16.90
CA PHE A 43 -25.78 -23.60 17.27
C PHE A 43 -24.81 -24.53 16.54
N ALA A 44 -25.13 -25.82 16.47
CA ALA A 44 -24.34 -26.80 15.74
C ALA A 44 -24.31 -26.49 14.23
N ALA A 45 -25.45 -26.11 13.65
CA ALA A 45 -25.55 -25.75 12.24
C ALA A 45 -24.72 -24.51 11.87
N VAL A 46 -24.85 -23.42 12.64
CA VAL A 46 -24.04 -22.19 12.42
C VAL A 46 -22.55 -22.49 12.55
N THR A 47 -22.15 -23.22 13.59
CA THR A 47 -20.74 -23.59 13.80
C THR A 47 -20.22 -24.48 12.68
N ALA A 48 -20.98 -25.49 12.24
CA ALA A 48 -20.59 -26.38 11.15
C ALA A 48 -20.44 -25.61 9.82
N PHE A 49 -21.39 -24.73 9.52
CA PHE A 49 -21.37 -23.96 8.29
C PHE A 49 -20.21 -22.95 8.26
N ALA A 50 -19.98 -22.22 9.37
CA ALA A 50 -18.84 -21.33 9.50
C ALA A 50 -17.49 -22.08 9.43
N GLY A 51 -17.41 -23.28 10.02
CA GLY A 51 -16.21 -24.12 9.99
C GLY A 51 -15.92 -24.70 8.61
N LEU A 52 -16.96 -24.99 7.82
CA LEU A 52 -16.82 -25.39 6.42
C LEU A 52 -16.29 -24.23 5.57
N LEU A 53 -16.74 -23.00 5.87
CA LEU A 53 -16.41 -21.82 5.06
C LEU A 53 -15.07 -21.18 5.41
N ILE A 54 -14.50 -21.36 6.61
CA ILE A 54 -13.33 -20.59 7.05
C ILE A 54 -12.13 -20.66 6.09
N VAL A 55 -11.76 -21.86 5.64
CA VAL A 55 -10.64 -22.04 4.71
C VAL A 55 -10.90 -21.39 3.34
N PRO A 56 -12.00 -21.70 2.62
CA PRO A 56 -12.28 -21.03 1.35
C PRO A 56 -12.50 -19.53 1.51
N ALA A 57 -13.11 -19.08 2.61
CA ALA A 57 -13.33 -17.66 2.89
C ALA A 57 -12.01 -16.89 3.08
N LEU A 58 -11.02 -17.47 3.77
CA LEU A 58 -9.68 -16.88 3.91
C LEU A 58 -8.95 -16.80 2.58
N LEU A 59 -9.03 -17.85 1.74
CA LEU A 59 -8.46 -17.83 0.40
C LEU A 59 -9.11 -16.76 -0.49
N ILE A 60 -10.43 -16.62 -0.42
CA ILE A 60 -11.18 -15.56 -1.11
C ILE A 60 -10.77 -14.19 -0.60
N ALA A 61 -10.66 -14.00 0.71
CA ALA A 61 -10.24 -12.73 1.31
C ALA A 61 -8.81 -12.34 0.88
N TYR A 62 -7.92 -13.32 0.75
CA TYR A 62 -6.54 -13.11 0.30
C TYR A 62 -6.45 -12.75 -1.19
N ALA A 63 -7.23 -13.43 -2.03
CA ALA A 63 -7.11 -13.32 -3.49
C ALA A 63 -8.06 -12.31 -4.14
N SER A 64 -9.21 -12.01 -3.52
CA SER A 64 -10.20 -11.05 -4.04
C SER A 64 -9.72 -9.61 -4.20
N PRO A 65 -8.72 -9.09 -3.43
CA PRO A 65 -8.30 -7.71 -3.56
C PRO A 65 -7.36 -7.42 -4.73
N THR A 66 -6.79 -8.42 -5.42
CA THR A 66 -5.90 -8.19 -6.57
C THR A 66 -6.66 -8.29 -7.89
N ILE A 67 -6.37 -7.44 -8.88
CA ILE A 67 -6.96 -7.46 -10.23
C ILE A 67 -6.68 -8.79 -10.95
N VAL A 68 -5.56 -9.46 -10.63
CA VAL A 68 -5.13 -10.70 -11.29
C VAL A 68 -6.14 -11.83 -11.07
N TYR A 69 -6.62 -12.01 -9.83
CA TYR A 69 -7.58 -13.06 -9.47
C TYR A 69 -8.98 -12.50 -9.16
N GLY A 70 -9.06 -11.20 -8.89
CA GLY A 70 -10.23 -10.51 -8.39
C GLY A 70 -11.44 -10.73 -9.27
N ARG A 71 -11.37 -10.51 -10.58
CA ARG A 71 -12.57 -10.66 -11.43
C ARG A 71 -13.23 -12.05 -11.35
N ALA A 72 -12.46 -13.12 -11.22
CA ALA A 72 -13.01 -14.47 -11.08
C ALA A 72 -13.59 -14.73 -9.68
N ILE A 73 -13.01 -14.10 -8.65
CA ILE A 73 -13.34 -14.34 -7.24
C ILE A 73 -14.40 -13.35 -6.71
N GLN A 74 -14.54 -12.18 -7.33
CA GLN A 74 -15.45 -11.11 -6.90
C GLN A 74 -16.93 -11.51 -6.81
N PRO A 75 -17.47 -12.38 -7.69
CA PRO A 75 -18.83 -12.91 -7.51
C PRO A 75 -19.04 -13.64 -6.17
N VAL A 76 -17.98 -14.24 -5.62
CA VAL A 76 -18.00 -14.97 -4.35
C VAL A 76 -17.29 -14.22 -3.20
N ALA A 77 -16.87 -12.97 -3.41
CA ALA A 77 -16.18 -12.19 -2.38
C ALA A 77 -17.02 -11.93 -1.12
N TRP A 78 -18.35 -12.05 -1.21
CA TRP A 78 -19.27 -11.96 -0.07
C TRP A 78 -19.12 -13.13 0.92
N VAL A 79 -18.48 -14.24 0.53
CA VAL A 79 -18.26 -15.40 1.39
C VAL A 79 -17.42 -15.03 2.63
N TRP A 80 -16.43 -14.14 2.46
CA TRP A 80 -15.61 -13.67 3.59
C TRP A 80 -16.41 -12.91 4.66
N PRO A 81 -17.11 -11.78 4.34
CA PRO A 81 -17.90 -11.07 5.35
C PRO A 81 -19.02 -11.94 5.92
N LEU A 82 -19.64 -12.83 5.13
CA LEU A 82 -20.62 -13.78 5.68
C LEU A 82 -19.98 -14.68 6.74
N THR A 83 -18.81 -15.26 6.43
CA THR A 83 -18.10 -16.15 7.36
C THR A 83 -17.77 -15.42 8.65
N ALA A 84 -17.21 -14.21 8.59
CA ALA A 84 -16.92 -13.40 9.77
C ALA A 84 -18.18 -13.12 10.62
N VAL A 85 -19.31 -12.80 9.98
CA VAL A 85 -20.60 -12.59 10.66
C VAL A 85 -21.08 -13.88 11.34
N LEU A 86 -20.96 -15.04 10.70
CA LEU A 86 -21.34 -16.32 11.32
C LEU A 86 -20.53 -16.63 12.58
N PHE A 87 -19.23 -16.32 12.60
CA PHE A 87 -18.39 -16.44 13.80
C PHE A 87 -18.82 -15.48 14.91
N ALA A 88 -19.21 -14.25 14.58
CA ALA A 88 -19.76 -13.31 15.55
C ALA A 88 -21.10 -13.80 16.13
N ILE A 89 -22.00 -14.32 15.27
CA ILE A 89 -23.28 -14.92 15.68
C ILE A 89 -23.05 -16.13 16.60
N GLN A 90 -22.10 -17.01 16.24
CA GLN A 90 -21.74 -18.18 17.03
C GLN A 90 -21.26 -17.79 18.43
N ALA A 91 -20.36 -16.80 18.53
CA ALA A 91 -19.85 -16.33 19.81
C ALA A 91 -20.93 -15.65 20.66
N THR A 92 -21.82 -14.87 20.02
CA THR A 92 -22.98 -14.23 20.66
C THR A 92 -23.93 -15.28 21.24
N TYR A 93 -24.23 -16.32 20.46
CA TYR A 93 -25.08 -17.42 20.89
C TYR A 93 -24.46 -18.18 22.06
N ALA A 94 -23.16 -18.50 21.97
CA ALA A 94 -22.45 -19.20 23.04
C ALA A 94 -22.47 -18.42 24.36
N LEU A 95 -22.28 -17.10 24.30
CA LEU A 95 -22.28 -16.22 25.48
C LEU A 95 -23.70 -16.05 26.06
N SER A 96 -24.69 -15.74 25.22
CA SER A 96 -26.09 -15.51 25.65
C SER A 96 -26.74 -16.75 26.23
N ARG A 97 -26.42 -17.94 25.71
CA ARG A 97 -26.90 -19.23 26.22
C ARG A 97 -26.00 -19.83 27.31
N ARG A 98 -25.00 -19.09 27.78
CA ARG A 98 -24.05 -19.51 28.82
C ARG A 98 -23.36 -20.85 28.53
N LEU A 99 -23.12 -21.14 27.24
CA LEU A 99 -22.39 -22.33 26.79
C LEU A 99 -20.88 -22.18 27.00
N VAL A 100 -20.41 -20.96 27.16
CA VAL A 100 -19.02 -20.61 27.51
C VAL A 100 -19.04 -19.66 28.71
N THR A 101 -18.02 -19.73 29.56
CA THR A 101 -17.89 -18.76 30.65
C THR A 101 -17.61 -17.37 30.07
N PRO A 102 -18.13 -16.29 30.67
CA PRO A 102 -17.89 -14.92 30.19
C PRO A 102 -16.41 -14.57 30.06
N MET A 103 -15.56 -15.09 30.96
CA MET A 103 -14.11 -14.88 30.93
C MET A 103 -13.44 -15.31 29.63
N PHE A 104 -13.92 -16.40 29.00
CA PHE A 104 -13.38 -16.87 27.72
C PHE A 104 -14.23 -16.42 26.52
N GLY A 105 -15.55 -16.31 26.70
CA GLY A 105 -16.49 -15.98 25.64
C GLY A 105 -16.48 -14.49 25.24
N ALA A 106 -16.37 -13.58 26.22
CA ALA A 106 -16.47 -12.15 25.94
C ALA A 106 -15.31 -11.63 25.07
N PRO A 107 -14.02 -11.98 25.32
CA PRO A 107 -12.94 -11.55 24.43
C PRO A 107 -13.09 -12.06 22.99
N VAL A 108 -13.48 -13.32 22.82
CA VAL A 108 -13.71 -13.94 21.50
C VAL A 108 -14.89 -13.27 20.78
N PHE A 109 -15.96 -12.98 21.51
CA PHE A 109 -17.11 -12.24 20.96
C PHE A 109 -16.71 -10.85 20.46
N VAL A 110 -16.02 -10.05 21.28
CA VAL A 110 -15.59 -8.69 20.89
C VAL A 110 -14.67 -8.76 19.68
N TYR A 111 -13.69 -9.67 19.69
CA TYR A 111 -12.77 -9.89 18.57
C TYR A 111 -13.51 -10.24 17.27
N ASN A 112 -14.44 -11.20 17.31
CA ASN A 112 -15.20 -11.60 16.13
C ASN A 112 -16.12 -10.48 15.63
N LEU A 113 -16.72 -9.71 16.53
CA LEU A 113 -17.55 -8.57 16.17
C LEU A 113 -16.73 -7.52 15.43
N ILE A 114 -15.50 -7.24 15.90
CA ILE A 114 -14.58 -6.33 15.22
C ILE A 114 -14.28 -6.82 13.79
N ILE A 115 -13.87 -8.10 13.65
CA ILE A 115 -13.57 -8.68 12.34
C ILE A 115 -14.77 -8.64 11.41
N ALA A 116 -15.97 -8.96 11.90
CA ALA A 116 -17.19 -8.94 11.12
C ALA A 116 -17.51 -7.53 10.59
N ILE A 117 -17.44 -6.51 11.45
CA ILE A 117 -17.69 -5.12 11.04
C ILE A 117 -16.65 -4.66 10.01
N VAL A 118 -15.36 -4.98 10.21
CA VAL A 118 -14.32 -4.60 9.24
C VAL A 118 -14.49 -5.35 7.92
N ALA A 119 -14.79 -6.64 7.95
CA ALA A 119 -15.01 -7.44 6.74
C ALA A 119 -16.19 -6.91 5.92
N VAL A 120 -17.31 -6.56 6.57
CA VAL A 120 -18.47 -5.94 5.92
C VAL A 120 -18.12 -4.55 5.39
N SER A 121 -17.40 -3.73 6.17
CA SER A 121 -17.00 -2.38 5.76
C SER A 121 -16.08 -2.40 4.54
N ARG A 122 -15.04 -3.25 4.54
CA ARG A 122 -14.13 -3.42 3.40
C ARG A 122 -14.84 -3.99 2.17
N PHE A 123 -15.80 -4.89 2.36
CA PHE A 123 -16.63 -5.39 1.28
C PHE A 123 -17.49 -4.27 0.66
N ALA A 124 -18.13 -3.43 1.49
CA ALA A 124 -18.89 -2.26 1.04
C ALA A 124 -17.99 -1.28 0.27
N ILE A 125 -16.80 -0.97 0.80
CA ILE A 125 -15.78 -0.14 0.13
C ILE A 125 -15.43 -0.71 -1.24
N SER A 126 -15.17 -2.02 -1.34
CA SER A 126 -14.83 -2.67 -2.62
C SER A 126 -15.94 -2.49 -3.68
N ARG A 127 -17.20 -2.41 -3.24
CA ARG A 127 -18.38 -2.17 -4.08
C ARG A 127 -18.64 -0.69 -4.36
N GLY A 128 -17.85 0.22 -3.80
CA GLY A 128 -17.98 1.67 -3.99
C GLY A 128 -18.97 2.33 -3.04
N SER A 129 -19.37 1.64 -1.98
CA SER A 129 -20.22 2.21 -0.92
C SER A 129 -19.36 2.77 0.21
N GLU A 130 -19.79 3.89 0.78
CA GLU A 130 -19.17 4.46 1.98
C GLU A 130 -19.74 3.77 3.23
N PRO A 131 -18.92 3.06 4.03
CA PRO A 131 -19.39 2.47 5.27
C PRO A 131 -19.67 3.56 6.33
N PRO A 132 -20.48 3.27 7.35
CA PRO A 132 -20.67 4.18 8.48
C PRO A 132 -19.33 4.56 9.12
N GLY A 133 -19.22 5.78 9.64
CA GLY A 133 -17.98 6.30 10.22
C GLY A 133 -17.34 5.39 11.28
N PHE A 134 -18.14 4.66 12.05
CA PHE A 134 -17.65 3.64 12.99
C PHE A 134 -16.94 2.48 12.29
N GLY A 135 -17.52 1.92 11.22
CA GLY A 135 -16.92 0.82 10.46
C GLY A 135 -15.65 1.26 9.72
N LEU A 136 -15.61 2.51 9.27
CA LEU A 136 -14.43 3.12 8.68
C LEU A 136 -13.30 3.31 9.70
N ALA A 137 -13.62 3.91 10.86
CA ALA A 137 -12.66 4.07 11.96
C ALA A 137 -12.14 2.70 12.43
N LEU A 138 -13.00 1.69 12.52
CA LEU A 138 -12.56 0.34 12.89
C LEU A 138 -11.63 -0.30 11.86
N SER A 139 -11.85 -0.03 10.56
CA SER A 139 -10.96 -0.49 9.49
C SER A 139 -9.58 0.18 9.58
N ALA A 140 -9.54 1.47 9.91
CA ALA A 140 -8.30 2.22 10.13
C ALA A 140 -7.58 1.76 11.41
N ALA A 141 -8.31 1.56 12.52
CA ALA A 141 -7.78 1.03 13.77
C ALA A 141 -7.21 -0.38 13.59
N GLN A 142 -7.88 -1.24 12.81
CA GLN A 142 -7.36 -2.57 12.47
C GLN A 142 -6.08 -2.48 11.64
N ALA A 143 -5.99 -1.56 10.68
CA ALA A 143 -4.78 -1.35 9.90
C ALA A 143 -3.61 -0.86 10.79
N SER A 144 -3.85 0.12 11.66
CA SER A 144 -2.87 0.58 12.68
C SER A 144 -2.40 -0.57 13.56
N ALA A 145 -3.35 -1.37 14.04
CA ALA A 145 -3.07 -2.53 14.86
C ALA A 145 -2.17 -3.57 14.18
N LEU A 146 -2.44 -3.86 12.91
CA LEU A 146 -1.62 -4.75 12.08
C LEU A 146 -0.26 -4.12 11.74
N GLY A 147 -0.16 -2.79 11.75
CA GLY A 147 1.08 -2.02 11.60
C GLY A 147 2.14 -2.37 12.65
N PHE A 148 1.74 -2.79 13.85
CA PHE A 148 2.67 -3.28 14.88
C PHE A 148 3.45 -4.52 14.41
N PHE A 149 2.79 -5.42 13.68
CA PHE A 149 3.38 -6.68 13.22
C PHE A 149 4.06 -6.54 11.86
N PHE A 150 3.45 -5.78 10.94
CA PHE A 150 3.82 -5.76 9.53
C PHE A 150 4.40 -4.43 9.05
N GLY A 151 4.37 -3.38 9.87
CA GLY A 151 4.76 -2.03 9.48
C GLY A 151 3.79 -1.42 8.44
N ALA A 152 4.27 -0.44 7.68
CA ALA A 152 3.49 0.27 6.66
C ALA A 152 2.72 -0.61 5.65
N PRO A 153 3.20 -1.80 5.24
CA PRO A 153 2.42 -2.74 4.44
C PRO A 153 1.02 -3.07 4.96
N ALA A 154 0.75 -2.95 6.26
CA ALA A 154 -0.59 -3.16 6.82
C ALA A 154 -1.66 -2.20 6.25
N LEU A 155 -1.26 -1.06 5.69
CA LEU A 155 -2.16 -0.09 5.07
C LEU A 155 -2.63 -0.50 3.67
N TRP A 156 -1.88 -1.35 2.97
CA TRP A 156 -2.10 -1.63 1.55
C TRP A 156 -1.99 -3.10 1.15
N GLY A 157 -1.49 -3.99 2.00
CA GLY A 157 -1.30 -5.40 1.69
C GLY A 157 -2.59 -6.22 1.80
N SER A 158 -2.81 -7.13 0.85
CA SER A 158 -3.93 -8.08 0.87
C SER A 158 -3.75 -9.24 1.86
N GLY A 159 -2.51 -9.52 2.27
CA GLY A 159 -2.15 -10.70 3.05
C GLY A 159 -2.47 -10.65 4.54
N TYR A 160 -2.81 -9.47 5.07
CA TYR A 160 -2.90 -9.25 6.52
C TYR A 160 -4.35 -9.36 7.00
N ILE A 161 -4.84 -10.60 7.10
CA ILE A 161 -6.22 -10.93 7.49
C ILE A 161 -6.24 -11.48 8.92
N GLN A 162 -7.08 -10.89 9.76
CA GLN A 162 -7.37 -11.43 11.09
C GLN A 162 -8.34 -12.62 10.98
N VAL A 163 -7.97 -13.76 11.57
CA VAL A 163 -8.75 -15.01 11.53
C VAL A 163 -9.80 -14.97 12.65
N PRO A 164 -11.12 -15.02 12.36
CA PRO A 164 -12.15 -15.09 13.40
C PRO A 164 -12.06 -16.41 14.18
N LEU A 165 -12.58 -16.44 15.41
CA LEU A 165 -12.38 -17.56 16.34
C LEU A 165 -13.68 -18.14 16.88
N PHE A 166 -13.84 -19.46 16.90
CA PHE A 166 -14.99 -20.06 17.59
C PHE A 166 -14.90 -19.93 19.10
N ALA A 167 -16.02 -19.55 19.72
CA ALA A 167 -16.13 -19.55 21.17
C ALA A 167 -16.01 -21.00 21.71
N PRO A 168 -15.20 -21.25 22.75
CA PRO A 168 -14.97 -22.59 23.30
C PRO A 168 -16.15 -23.09 24.14
N ALA A 169 -17.27 -23.41 23.48
CA ALA A 169 -18.55 -23.80 24.10
C ALA A 169 -18.60 -25.23 24.69
N LEU A 170 -17.48 -25.93 24.72
CA LEU A 170 -17.35 -27.29 25.25
C LEU A 170 -16.72 -27.25 26.65
N PRO A 171 -16.88 -28.25 27.53
CA PRO A 171 -16.02 -28.41 28.72
C PRO A 171 -14.61 -28.86 28.32
N ALA A 172 -13.57 -28.47 29.06
CA ALA A 172 -12.20 -28.92 28.80
C ALA A 172 -12.07 -30.37 29.27
N ARG A 173 -11.86 -31.32 28.34
CA ARG A 173 -11.72 -32.75 28.68
C ARG A 173 -10.33 -33.07 29.27
N TRP A 174 -9.32 -32.26 28.95
CA TRP A 174 -7.92 -32.45 29.34
C TRP A 174 -7.30 -31.12 29.80
N ARG A 175 -6.33 -31.13 30.73
CA ARG A 175 -5.63 -29.91 31.20
C ARG A 175 -5.05 -29.10 30.03
N PHE A 176 -4.51 -29.79 29.02
CA PHE A 176 -4.02 -29.18 27.78
C PHE A 176 -5.10 -28.38 27.01
N SER A 177 -6.34 -28.90 26.95
CA SER A 177 -7.45 -28.18 26.32
C SER A 177 -7.92 -26.95 27.11
N GLY A 178 -7.69 -26.92 28.43
CA GLY A 178 -7.93 -25.74 29.26
C GLY A 178 -6.92 -24.63 28.98
N PHE A 179 -5.62 -24.98 28.94
CA PHE A 179 -4.55 -24.04 28.60
C PHE A 179 -4.75 -23.41 27.23
N PHE A 180 -5.10 -24.22 26.23
CA PHE A 180 -5.30 -23.74 24.87
C PHE A 180 -6.46 -22.74 24.75
N ARG A 181 -7.56 -22.95 25.49
CA ARG A 181 -8.69 -22.00 25.52
C ARG A 181 -8.32 -20.67 26.19
N ALA A 182 -7.56 -20.74 27.28
CA ALA A 182 -7.03 -19.55 27.91
C ALA A 182 -6.13 -18.78 26.92
N GLY A 183 -5.24 -19.49 26.22
CA GLY A 183 -4.40 -18.91 25.17
C GLY A 183 -5.19 -18.21 24.07
N ILE A 184 -6.25 -18.83 23.56
CA ILE A 184 -7.13 -18.21 22.54
C ILE A 184 -7.85 -16.99 23.08
N ALA A 185 -8.42 -17.06 24.28
CA ALA A 185 -9.12 -15.92 24.87
C ALA A 185 -8.15 -14.76 25.14
N VAL A 186 -6.92 -15.04 25.58
CA VAL A 186 -5.85 -14.03 25.74
C VAL A 186 -5.44 -13.45 24.39
N ALA A 187 -5.27 -14.26 23.35
CA ALA A 187 -4.94 -13.77 22.01
C ALA A 187 -6.06 -12.90 21.42
N ALA A 188 -7.32 -13.32 21.57
CA ALA A 188 -8.49 -12.54 21.16
C ALA A 188 -8.58 -11.22 21.95
N ALA A 189 -8.37 -11.26 23.27
CA ALA A 189 -8.33 -10.07 24.12
C ALA A 189 -7.21 -9.11 23.71
N ALA A 190 -6.01 -9.62 23.45
CA ALA A 190 -4.86 -8.83 23.05
C ALA A 190 -5.08 -8.16 21.69
N LEU A 191 -5.54 -8.91 20.68
CA LEU A 191 -5.80 -8.37 19.35
C LEU A 191 -6.97 -7.39 19.34
N ALA A 192 -8.08 -7.72 20.01
CA ALA A 192 -9.23 -6.82 20.14
C ALA A 192 -8.84 -5.56 20.92
N GLY A 193 -8.11 -5.71 22.02
CA GLY A 193 -7.62 -4.59 22.84
C GLY A 193 -6.72 -3.66 22.03
N LEU A 194 -5.82 -4.21 21.21
CA LEU A 194 -4.94 -3.42 20.36
C LEU A 194 -5.73 -2.61 19.32
N VAL A 195 -6.76 -3.19 18.70
CA VAL A 195 -7.66 -2.44 17.81
C VAL A 195 -8.45 -1.38 18.57
N LEU A 196 -9.00 -1.71 19.74
CA LEU A 196 -9.83 -0.78 20.52
C LEU A 196 -9.04 0.40 21.09
N ILE A 197 -7.77 0.21 21.43
CA ILE A 197 -6.86 1.29 21.86
C ILE A 197 -6.62 2.29 20.72
N GLU A 198 -6.55 1.82 19.47
CA GLU A 198 -6.34 2.66 18.29
C GLU A 198 -7.62 3.39 17.82
N MET A 199 -8.80 3.02 18.32
CA MET A 199 -10.08 3.58 17.87
C MET A 199 -10.19 5.11 17.96
N PRO A 200 -9.81 5.78 19.07
CA PRO A 200 -9.90 7.24 19.15
C PRO A 200 -9.07 7.92 18.05
N ASN A 201 -7.82 7.49 17.86
CA ASN A 201 -6.95 8.00 16.81
C ASN A 201 -7.50 7.70 15.41
N ALA A 202 -8.11 6.53 15.21
CA ALA A 202 -8.70 6.14 13.94
C ALA A 202 -9.92 6.98 13.54
N PHE A 203 -10.72 7.44 14.51
CA PHE A 203 -11.79 8.41 14.24
C PHE A 203 -11.23 9.76 13.76
N GLU A 204 -10.22 10.28 14.44
CA GLU A 204 -9.56 11.52 14.03
C GLU A 204 -8.87 11.38 12.67
N THR A 205 -8.23 10.24 12.43
CA THR A 205 -7.59 9.88 11.15
C THR A 205 -8.57 9.93 9.99
N THR A 206 -9.73 9.28 10.14
CA THR A 206 -10.73 9.17 9.06
C THR A 206 -11.48 10.48 8.82
N LYS A 207 -11.72 11.30 9.84
CA LYS A 207 -12.33 12.62 9.71
C LYS A 207 -11.35 13.68 9.21
N GLY A 208 -10.07 13.54 9.55
CA GLY A 208 -9.04 14.54 9.31
C GLY A 208 -8.87 14.92 7.84
N TYR A 209 -9.19 14.02 6.91
CA TYR A 209 -9.10 14.28 5.47
C TYR A 209 -10.09 15.33 4.96
N ALA A 210 -11.19 15.59 5.67
CA ALA A 210 -12.19 16.57 5.26
C ALA A 210 -11.60 17.98 5.07
N ARG A 211 -10.48 18.28 5.74
CA ARG A 211 -9.77 19.56 5.59
C ARG A 211 -9.29 19.85 4.16
N TYR A 212 -9.06 18.80 3.36
CA TYR A 212 -8.61 18.96 1.98
C TYR A 212 -9.77 19.24 1.00
N ALA A 213 -11.03 19.08 1.43
CA ALA A 213 -12.18 19.17 0.53
C ALA A 213 -12.33 20.54 -0.13
N ASP A 214 -11.95 21.60 0.59
CA ASP A 214 -12.12 22.99 0.16
C ASP A 214 -10.81 23.61 -0.39
N GLU A 215 -9.73 22.82 -0.49
CA GLU A 215 -8.48 23.31 -1.04
C GLU A 215 -8.59 23.49 -2.56
N GLN A 216 -7.93 24.53 -3.07
CA GLN A 216 -7.91 24.86 -4.50
C GLN A 216 -6.55 24.58 -5.10
N LEU A 217 -6.55 24.11 -6.35
CA LEU A 217 -5.34 24.02 -7.14
C LEU A 217 -4.89 25.43 -7.51
N GLN A 218 -3.59 25.68 -7.45
CA GLN A 218 -3.01 26.95 -7.84
C GLN A 218 -2.43 26.87 -9.25
N GLU A 219 -2.50 27.98 -9.98
CA GLU A 219 -1.81 28.11 -11.25
C GLU A 219 -0.30 28.09 -11.02
N HIS A 220 0.39 27.25 -11.80
CA HIS A 220 1.85 27.25 -11.79
C HIS A 220 2.33 28.41 -12.68
N PRO A 221 3.26 29.29 -12.23
CA PRO A 221 3.66 30.48 -12.98
C PRO A 221 4.10 30.26 -14.43
N GLU A 222 4.63 29.07 -14.74
CA GLU A 222 5.12 28.70 -16.07
C GLU A 222 4.19 27.71 -16.80
N GLY A 223 3.03 27.37 -16.20
CA GLY A 223 2.09 26.40 -16.74
C GLY A 223 2.65 24.98 -16.87
N ASP A 224 3.71 24.65 -16.13
CA ASP A 224 4.54 23.47 -16.35
C ASP A 224 4.36 22.37 -15.29
N PHE A 225 3.17 22.30 -14.69
CA PHE A 225 2.80 21.24 -13.76
C PHE A 225 2.09 20.09 -14.48
N ASP A 226 2.74 18.92 -14.52
CA ASP A 226 2.19 17.72 -15.15
C ASP A 226 1.66 16.72 -14.12
N ILE A 227 0.48 16.12 -14.39
CA ILE A 227 -0.01 14.97 -13.63
C ILE A 227 0.33 13.69 -14.39
N GLY A 228 0.88 12.73 -13.66
CA GLY A 228 1.23 11.42 -14.15
C GLY A 228 0.51 10.27 -13.44
N LEU A 229 0.63 9.08 -14.01
CA LEU A 229 0.09 7.85 -13.44
C LEU A 229 1.14 6.74 -13.49
N LYS A 230 1.35 6.05 -12.36
CA LYS A 230 2.07 4.78 -12.40
C LYS A 230 1.16 3.71 -13.01
N ILE A 231 1.60 3.16 -14.14
CA ILE A 231 0.93 2.07 -14.84
C ILE A 231 1.65 0.74 -14.57
N PHE A 232 0.91 -0.35 -14.69
CA PHE A 232 1.38 -1.72 -14.47
C PHE A 232 1.74 -2.02 -12.99
N PRO A 233 1.68 -3.31 -12.58
CA PRO A 233 2.38 -3.74 -11.38
C PRO A 233 3.88 -3.55 -11.53
N ASP A 234 4.61 -3.62 -10.41
CA ASP A 234 6.07 -3.70 -10.44
C ASP A 234 6.51 -4.87 -11.33
N LEU A 235 7.24 -4.55 -12.39
CA LEU A 235 7.48 -5.46 -13.50
C LEU A 235 8.71 -6.34 -13.22
N ARG A 236 8.46 -7.64 -13.05
CA ARG A 236 9.50 -8.69 -13.01
C ARG A 236 9.67 -9.43 -14.34
N GLY A 237 8.91 -9.00 -15.34
CA GLY A 237 8.82 -9.59 -16.66
C GLY A 237 8.09 -8.63 -17.61
N PRO A 238 7.72 -9.07 -18.81
CA PRO A 238 6.89 -8.26 -19.70
C PRO A 238 5.53 -7.94 -19.05
N PRO A 239 4.96 -6.76 -19.33
CA PRO A 239 3.65 -6.40 -18.81
C PRO A 239 2.59 -7.39 -19.30
N THR A 240 1.66 -7.75 -18.43
CA THR A 240 0.55 -8.65 -18.82
C THR A 240 -0.37 -7.95 -19.83
N PRO A 241 -0.93 -8.66 -20.83
CA PRO A 241 -1.85 -8.05 -21.80
C PRO A 241 -3.03 -7.34 -21.13
N LEU A 242 -3.52 -7.88 -20.02
CA LEU A 242 -4.60 -7.29 -19.24
C LEU A 242 -4.21 -5.93 -18.64
N ALA A 243 -3.00 -5.82 -18.09
CA ALA A 243 -2.50 -4.57 -17.54
C ALA A 243 -2.22 -3.56 -18.67
N MET A 244 -1.69 -4.02 -19.80
CA MET A 244 -1.52 -3.21 -21.01
C MET A 244 -2.85 -2.60 -21.44
N GLU A 245 -3.85 -3.40 -21.79
CA GLU A 245 -5.15 -2.89 -22.26
C GLU A 245 -5.77 -1.90 -21.26
N ARG A 246 -5.77 -2.25 -19.97
CA ARG A 246 -6.55 -1.52 -18.98
C ARG A 246 -5.85 -0.28 -18.42
N ASP A 247 -4.56 -0.35 -18.16
CA ASP A 247 -3.85 0.77 -17.53
C ASP A 247 -3.49 1.83 -18.56
N VAL A 248 -3.18 1.41 -19.80
CA VAL A 248 -2.99 2.31 -20.95
C VAL A 248 -4.28 3.07 -21.22
N ALA A 249 -5.41 2.36 -21.42
CA ALA A 249 -6.69 3.01 -21.65
C ALA A 249 -7.11 3.94 -20.49
N LEU A 250 -6.74 3.60 -19.25
CA LEU A 250 -7.00 4.47 -18.10
C LEU A 250 -6.16 5.75 -18.18
N ALA A 251 -4.85 5.64 -18.41
CA ALA A 251 -3.97 6.81 -18.56
C ALA A 251 -4.48 7.74 -19.67
N ASP A 252 -4.87 7.19 -20.82
CA ASP A 252 -5.37 7.97 -21.95
C ASP A 252 -6.71 8.64 -21.63
N SER A 253 -7.62 7.93 -20.96
CA SER A 253 -8.92 8.49 -20.56
C SER A 253 -8.80 9.62 -19.52
N LEU A 254 -7.77 9.57 -18.68
CA LEU A 254 -7.45 10.63 -17.72
C LEU A 254 -6.71 11.78 -18.40
N GLY A 255 -6.09 11.53 -19.56
CA GLY A 255 -5.25 12.49 -20.28
C GLY A 255 -4.02 12.91 -19.47
N VAL A 256 -3.44 11.99 -18.69
CA VAL A 256 -2.22 12.26 -17.93
C VAL A 256 -1.03 12.48 -18.86
N LYS A 257 -0.14 13.40 -18.50
CA LYS A 257 1.02 13.79 -19.33
C LYS A 257 2.30 13.05 -18.98
N ALA A 258 2.29 12.23 -17.94
CA ALA A 258 3.40 11.37 -17.57
C ALA A 258 2.94 9.96 -17.22
N VAL A 259 3.73 8.96 -17.59
CA VAL A 259 3.54 7.57 -17.16
C VAL A 259 4.78 7.08 -16.44
N THR A 260 4.56 6.45 -15.28
CA THR A 260 5.62 5.86 -14.47
C THR A 260 5.54 4.34 -14.54
N ILE A 261 6.67 3.68 -14.81
CA ILE A 261 6.77 2.22 -14.79
C ILE A 261 7.88 1.84 -13.81
N VAL A 262 7.55 0.93 -12.88
CA VAL A 262 8.53 0.34 -11.96
C VAL A 262 8.98 -0.99 -12.51
N ILE A 263 10.29 -1.18 -12.66
CA ILE A 263 10.91 -2.39 -13.15
C ILE A 263 11.77 -2.96 -12.03
N ASP A 264 11.48 -4.18 -11.59
CA ASP A 264 12.35 -4.92 -10.67
C ASP A 264 13.53 -5.52 -11.45
N PRO A 265 14.69 -5.81 -10.82
CA PRO A 265 15.85 -6.37 -11.52
C PRO A 265 15.58 -7.64 -12.34
N GLU A 266 14.65 -8.48 -11.89
CA GLU A 266 14.19 -9.68 -12.61
C GLU A 266 13.57 -9.31 -13.97
N GLY A 267 12.90 -8.16 -14.05
CA GLY A 267 12.28 -7.59 -15.24
C GLY A 267 13.23 -6.80 -16.13
N ALA A 268 14.44 -6.46 -15.67
CA ALA A 268 15.45 -5.72 -16.45
C ALA A 268 16.20 -6.58 -17.51
N ARG A 269 15.56 -7.65 -17.98
CA ARG A 269 16.05 -8.55 -19.05
C ARG A 269 15.68 -7.99 -20.42
N LEU A 270 16.51 -8.22 -21.43
CA LEU A 270 16.33 -7.66 -22.78
C LEU A 270 14.93 -7.88 -23.35
N ALA A 271 14.42 -9.12 -23.35
CA ALA A 271 13.10 -9.44 -23.90
C ALA A 271 11.94 -8.70 -23.19
N SER A 272 12.02 -8.52 -21.87
CA SER A 272 11.03 -7.75 -21.11
C SER A 272 11.10 -6.28 -21.46
N LEU A 273 12.31 -5.71 -21.52
CA LEU A 273 12.54 -4.32 -21.92
C LEU A 273 12.11 -4.06 -23.37
N ASP A 274 12.27 -5.02 -24.28
CA ASP A 274 11.76 -4.93 -25.66
C ASP A 274 10.23 -4.84 -25.70
N SER A 275 9.54 -5.58 -24.84
CA SER A 275 8.08 -5.52 -24.73
C SER A 275 7.62 -4.18 -24.14
N ILE A 276 8.32 -3.69 -23.12
CA ILE A 276 8.02 -2.39 -22.49
C ILE A 276 8.27 -1.26 -23.48
N ALA A 277 9.39 -1.27 -24.20
CA ALA A 277 9.72 -0.26 -25.21
C ALA A 277 8.61 -0.13 -26.24
N ARG A 278 8.14 -1.24 -26.81
CA ARG A 278 7.02 -1.24 -27.78
C ARG A 278 5.73 -0.63 -27.22
N THR A 279 5.48 -0.81 -25.92
CA THR A 279 4.28 -0.27 -25.26
C THR A 279 4.39 1.24 -24.98
N VAL A 280 5.63 1.72 -24.84
CA VAL A 280 5.96 3.10 -24.45
C VAL A 280 6.24 3.97 -25.68
N ASP A 281 6.74 3.39 -26.77
CA ASP A 281 7.11 4.11 -28.00
C ASP A 281 5.90 4.85 -28.60
N ASP A 282 4.72 4.25 -28.61
CA ASP A 282 3.47 4.90 -29.06
C ASP A 282 3.18 6.17 -28.24
N ARG A 283 3.40 6.14 -26.92
CA ARG A 283 3.18 7.29 -26.04
C ARG A 283 4.19 8.41 -26.17
N ARG A 284 5.41 8.08 -26.58
CA ARG A 284 6.43 9.11 -26.84
C ARG A 284 6.00 10.00 -28.00
N ALA A 285 5.27 9.46 -28.98
CA ALA A 285 4.74 10.24 -30.09
C ALA A 285 3.74 11.32 -29.61
N ASP A 286 2.97 11.01 -28.56
CA ASP A 286 1.98 11.91 -27.96
C ASP A 286 2.56 12.88 -26.92
N SER A 287 3.89 13.05 -26.89
CA SER A 287 4.60 13.93 -25.94
C SER A 287 4.39 13.56 -24.46
N THR A 288 4.04 12.31 -24.16
CA THR A 288 3.92 11.83 -22.77
C THR A 288 5.31 11.59 -22.18
N LEU A 289 5.57 12.13 -20.99
CA LEU A 289 6.81 11.89 -20.25
C LEU A 289 6.89 10.46 -19.74
N ILE A 290 8.01 9.80 -20.01
CA ILE A 290 8.26 8.43 -19.57
C ILE A 290 9.19 8.43 -18.37
N VAL A 291 8.65 8.05 -17.21
CA VAL A 291 9.40 7.87 -15.97
C VAL A 291 9.62 6.38 -15.74
N ILE A 292 10.88 5.96 -15.62
CA ILE A 292 11.22 4.58 -15.28
C ILE A 292 11.87 4.57 -13.90
N ALA A 293 11.39 3.71 -13.02
CA ALA A 293 11.96 3.52 -11.71
C ALA A 293 12.45 2.09 -11.52
N LEU A 294 13.61 1.92 -10.91
CA LEU A 294 14.19 0.61 -10.60
C LEU A 294 13.78 0.19 -9.18
N GLY A 295 13.01 -0.88 -9.10
CA GLY A 295 12.54 -1.50 -7.86
C GLY A 295 13.62 -2.31 -7.13
N TYR A 296 13.20 -3.29 -6.36
CA TYR A 296 14.09 -4.18 -5.59
C TYR A 296 13.72 -5.64 -5.85
N PRO A 297 14.71 -6.54 -5.96
CA PRO A 297 14.42 -7.95 -6.19
C PRO A 297 13.80 -8.60 -4.95
N GLU A 298 13.05 -9.70 -5.11
CA GLU A 298 12.35 -10.34 -3.97
C GLU A 298 13.29 -10.79 -2.86
N ASP A 299 14.46 -11.27 -3.23
CA ASP A 299 15.49 -11.77 -2.32
C ASP A 299 16.60 -10.73 -2.05
N ALA A 300 16.31 -9.43 -2.24
CA ALA A 300 17.25 -8.33 -2.04
C ALA A 300 18.05 -8.43 -0.75
N ALA A 301 17.37 -8.69 0.38
CA ALA A 301 18.02 -8.81 1.68
C ALA A 301 19.06 -9.93 1.71
N ARG A 302 18.76 -11.07 1.08
CA ARG A 302 19.66 -12.21 0.97
C ARG A 302 20.83 -11.90 0.05
N GLN A 303 20.57 -11.36 -1.15
CA GLN A 303 21.62 -11.00 -2.10
C GLN A 303 22.57 -9.95 -1.52
N PHE A 304 22.03 -8.93 -0.85
CA PHE A 304 22.81 -7.89 -0.20
C PHE A 304 23.64 -8.42 0.97
N ALA A 305 23.08 -9.33 1.78
CA ALA A 305 23.81 -9.96 2.88
C ALA A 305 24.97 -10.85 2.40
N LEU A 306 24.83 -11.48 1.23
CA LEU A 306 25.90 -12.29 0.62
C LEU A 306 27.05 -11.43 0.10
N SER A 307 26.74 -10.38 -0.69
CA SER A 307 27.75 -9.47 -1.24
C SER A 307 27.13 -8.11 -1.59
N PRO A 308 27.28 -7.08 -0.73
CA PRO A 308 26.78 -5.74 -1.01
C PRO A 308 27.37 -5.12 -2.28
N SER A 309 28.64 -5.41 -2.58
CA SER A 309 29.35 -4.88 -3.75
C SER A 309 28.82 -5.49 -5.04
N ASP A 310 28.59 -6.79 -5.09
CA ASP A 310 28.05 -7.45 -6.28
C ASP A 310 26.58 -7.13 -6.50
N TYR A 311 25.79 -7.04 -5.43
CA TYR A 311 24.42 -6.54 -5.49
C TYR A 311 24.37 -5.15 -6.12
N THR A 312 25.19 -4.21 -5.61
CA THR A 312 25.29 -2.85 -6.15
C THR A 312 25.74 -2.87 -7.61
N ARG A 313 26.75 -3.68 -7.97
CA ARG A 313 27.25 -3.80 -9.35
C ARG A 313 26.15 -4.28 -10.32
N ARG A 314 25.35 -5.26 -9.93
CA ARG A 314 24.24 -5.78 -10.74
C ARG A 314 23.17 -4.71 -10.98
N ARG A 315 22.80 -3.96 -9.93
CA ARG A 315 21.85 -2.85 -10.06
C ARG A 315 22.33 -1.75 -11.00
N ILE A 316 23.63 -1.41 -10.98
CA ILE A 316 24.21 -0.46 -11.94
C ILE A 316 24.15 -1.02 -13.38
N ALA A 317 24.34 -2.32 -13.57
CA ALA A 317 24.14 -2.95 -14.87
C ALA A 317 22.67 -2.93 -15.32
N ASP A 318 21.71 -3.04 -14.39
CA ASP A 318 20.28 -2.85 -14.69
C ASP A 318 20.00 -1.41 -15.15
N VAL A 319 20.59 -0.41 -14.50
CA VAL A 319 20.52 1.00 -14.91
C VAL A 319 21.04 1.18 -16.34
N ASP A 320 22.21 0.63 -16.69
CA ASP A 320 22.75 0.69 -18.06
C ASP A 320 21.78 0.06 -19.08
N ARG A 321 21.27 -1.15 -18.80
CA ARG A 321 20.32 -1.84 -19.69
C ARG A 321 19.04 -1.04 -19.91
N ILE A 322 18.44 -0.53 -18.83
CA ILE A 322 17.22 0.28 -18.88
C ILE A 322 17.46 1.55 -19.68
N SER A 323 18.55 2.27 -19.39
CA SER A 323 18.91 3.53 -20.07
C SER A 323 19.13 3.33 -21.57
N ARG A 324 19.81 2.25 -21.98
CA ARG A 324 20.05 1.96 -23.41
C ARG A 324 18.77 1.59 -24.13
N ARG A 325 17.93 0.77 -23.50
CA ARG A 325 16.80 0.13 -24.18
C ARG A 325 15.52 0.96 -24.17
N LEU A 326 15.22 1.59 -23.03
CA LEU A 326 14.00 2.37 -22.84
C LEU A 326 14.22 3.86 -23.04
N ARG A 327 15.45 4.37 -22.83
CA ARG A 327 15.83 5.80 -22.96
C ARG A 327 14.85 6.76 -22.26
N PRO A 328 14.53 6.55 -20.98
CA PRO A 328 13.46 7.28 -20.30
C PRO A 328 13.75 8.79 -20.20
N ASP A 329 12.69 9.60 -20.08
CA ASP A 329 12.85 11.04 -19.85
C ASP A 329 13.29 11.32 -18.41
N ILE A 330 12.82 10.49 -17.48
CA ILE A 330 13.26 10.48 -16.08
C ILE A 330 13.58 9.05 -15.65
N LEU A 331 14.76 8.84 -15.07
CA LEU A 331 15.16 7.57 -14.44
C LEU A 331 15.28 7.74 -12.93
N ILE A 332 14.59 6.89 -12.16
CA ILE A 332 14.74 6.77 -10.70
C ILE A 332 15.53 5.48 -10.41
N PRO A 333 16.85 5.55 -10.11
CA PRO A 333 17.67 4.33 -9.99
C PRO A 333 17.35 3.46 -8.78
N ALA A 334 16.62 3.98 -7.82
CA ALA A 334 16.11 3.24 -6.67
C ALA A 334 14.85 3.93 -6.16
N ILE A 335 13.71 3.21 -6.17
CA ILE A 335 12.50 3.69 -5.51
C ILE A 335 12.76 3.86 -4.01
N ASP A 336 12.31 4.99 -3.44
CA ASP A 336 12.28 5.29 -2.02
C ASP A 336 13.44 4.68 -1.20
N PRO A 337 14.68 5.20 -1.32
CA PRO A 337 15.86 4.64 -0.64
C PRO A 337 15.67 4.43 0.87
N TYR A 338 14.93 5.34 1.53
CA TYR A 338 14.58 5.24 2.94
C TYR A 338 13.14 4.75 3.22
N GLY A 339 12.40 4.34 2.19
CA GLY A 339 11.12 3.66 2.29
C GLY A 339 11.26 2.20 1.89
N GLU A 340 11.08 1.90 0.59
CA GLU A 340 11.25 0.57 0.02
C GLU A 340 12.68 0.03 0.21
N GLY A 341 13.71 0.87 0.11
CA GLY A 341 15.09 0.45 0.29
C GLY A 341 15.37 -0.10 1.69
N ILE A 342 14.80 0.50 2.74
CA ILE A 342 14.90 -0.04 4.10
C ILE A 342 14.22 -1.41 4.20
N ARG A 343 13.07 -1.60 3.53
CA ARG A 343 12.39 -2.90 3.52
C ARG A 343 13.21 -3.97 2.81
N ALA A 344 13.77 -3.61 1.66
CA ALA A 344 14.47 -4.54 0.78
C ALA A 344 15.85 -4.95 1.31
N ILE A 345 16.69 -4.00 1.73
CA ILE A 345 18.09 -4.25 2.11
C ILE A 345 18.47 -3.71 3.49
N GLY A 346 17.49 -3.25 4.25
CA GLY A 346 17.71 -2.64 5.55
C GLY A 346 18.18 -1.19 5.50
N ALA A 347 18.22 -0.57 6.68
CA ALA A 347 18.59 0.84 6.81
C ALA A 347 20.08 1.07 6.55
N GLN A 348 20.40 1.51 5.33
CA GLN A 348 21.76 1.87 4.93
C GLN A 348 22.13 3.31 5.36
N PRO A 349 23.42 3.63 5.46
CA PRO A 349 23.87 4.99 5.72
C PRO A 349 23.76 5.87 4.45
N PRO A 350 23.61 7.20 4.56
CA PRO A 350 23.50 8.10 3.40
C PRO A 350 24.61 7.93 2.36
N GLU A 351 25.83 7.67 2.80
CA GLU A 351 27.01 7.51 1.95
C GLU A 351 26.86 6.34 0.96
N TYR A 352 26.20 5.25 1.37
CA TYR A 352 25.91 4.13 0.47
C TYR A 352 25.01 4.59 -0.69
N TRP A 353 23.93 5.30 -0.37
CA TRP A 353 22.98 5.78 -1.37
C TRP A 353 23.58 6.86 -2.27
N ILE A 354 24.35 7.79 -1.70
CA ILE A 354 25.11 8.80 -2.43
C ILE A 354 26.03 8.14 -3.47
N ASN A 355 26.83 7.16 -3.05
CA ASN A 355 27.74 6.45 -3.95
C ASN A 355 27.01 5.68 -5.06
N TYR A 356 25.92 4.99 -4.70
CA TYR A 356 25.09 4.28 -5.67
C TYR A 356 24.46 5.22 -6.70
N LEU A 357 23.83 6.30 -6.24
CA LEU A 357 23.11 7.25 -7.07
C LEU A 357 24.05 8.05 -7.98
N THR A 358 25.24 8.43 -7.50
CA THR A 358 26.28 9.04 -8.33
C THR A 358 26.65 8.12 -9.50
N ARG A 359 26.98 6.86 -9.20
CA ARG A 359 27.36 5.88 -10.25
C ARG A 359 26.21 5.60 -11.21
N ALA A 360 24.97 5.55 -10.71
CA ALA A 360 23.80 5.35 -11.56
C ALA A 360 23.56 6.55 -12.49
N ALA A 361 23.75 7.77 -11.98
CA ALA A 361 23.63 8.98 -12.78
C ALA A 361 24.71 9.03 -13.88
N ASP A 362 25.97 8.79 -13.52
CA ASP A 362 27.08 8.73 -14.47
C ASP A 362 26.82 7.69 -15.58
N THR A 363 26.31 6.51 -15.20
CA THR A 363 25.97 5.44 -16.14
C THR A 363 24.86 5.86 -17.09
N ALA A 364 23.78 6.48 -16.58
CA ALA A 364 22.67 6.93 -17.40
C ALA A 364 23.07 8.08 -18.34
N HIS A 365 23.80 9.08 -17.84
CA HIS A 365 24.28 10.23 -18.63
C HIS A 365 25.32 9.83 -19.67
N TYR A 366 26.14 8.81 -19.40
CA TYR A 366 27.05 8.24 -20.38
C TYR A 366 26.29 7.62 -21.56
N VAL A 367 25.18 6.92 -21.30
CA VAL A 367 24.32 6.37 -22.35
C VAL A 367 23.60 7.47 -23.11
N ASN A 368 22.98 8.41 -22.40
CA ASN A 368 22.29 9.55 -22.98
C ASN A 368 22.16 10.69 -21.94
N ARG A 369 22.84 11.81 -22.21
CA ARG A 369 22.82 13.00 -21.35
C ARG A 369 21.45 13.67 -21.19
N ARG A 370 20.45 13.30 -22.01
CA ARG A 370 19.07 13.80 -21.89
C ARG A 370 18.26 13.06 -20.82
N ILE A 371 18.69 11.88 -20.39
CA ILE A 371 18.01 11.14 -19.32
C ILE A 371 18.21 11.91 -18.02
N ARG A 372 17.11 12.41 -17.44
CA ARG A 372 17.16 13.09 -16.14
C ARG A 372 17.12 12.07 -15.02
N VAL A 373 18.11 12.07 -14.14
CA VAL A 373 18.23 11.10 -13.05
C VAL A 373 17.62 11.70 -11.80
N ALA A 374 16.75 10.94 -11.14
CA ALA A 374 15.94 11.42 -10.03
C ALA A 374 16.08 10.57 -8.75
N VAL A 375 15.81 11.20 -7.62
CA VAL A 375 15.70 10.54 -6.31
C VAL A 375 14.54 11.12 -5.51
N ALA A 376 13.81 10.28 -4.78
CA ALA A 376 12.68 10.68 -3.96
C ALA A 376 12.95 10.44 -2.46
N ALA A 377 12.57 11.42 -1.64
CA ALA A 377 12.47 11.25 -0.19
C ALA A 377 11.09 10.70 0.20
N SER A 378 11.04 9.79 1.17
CA SER A 378 9.82 9.02 1.49
C SER A 378 9.58 8.77 2.98
N SER A 379 10.63 8.91 3.80
CA SER A 379 10.59 8.68 5.25
C SER A 379 10.64 9.96 6.08
N TYR A 380 11.10 11.07 5.47
CA TYR A 380 11.15 12.40 6.09
C TYR A 380 11.98 12.51 7.37
N GLY A 381 12.83 11.51 7.64
CA GLY A 381 13.76 11.47 8.77
C GLY A 381 15.11 12.12 8.47
N SER A 382 16.03 12.06 9.44
CA SER A 382 17.36 12.67 9.34
C SER A 382 18.19 12.14 8.17
N ARG A 383 18.25 10.81 7.99
CA ARG A 383 18.99 10.19 6.88
C ARG A 383 18.46 10.58 5.51
N ASP A 384 17.14 10.71 5.40
CA ASP A 384 16.45 11.13 4.19
C ASP A 384 16.70 12.60 3.90
N SER A 385 16.70 13.45 4.94
CA SER A 385 17.08 14.86 4.81
C SER A 385 18.51 15.02 4.30
N THR A 386 19.46 14.22 4.80
CA THR A 386 20.87 14.25 4.34
C THR A 386 20.95 13.90 2.86
N LEU A 387 20.26 12.83 2.43
CA LEU A 387 20.24 12.42 1.04
C LEU A 387 19.55 13.46 0.14
N TYR A 388 18.44 14.04 0.59
CA TYR A 388 17.73 15.12 -0.09
C TYR A 388 18.63 16.33 -0.32
N PHE A 389 19.29 16.85 0.73
CA PHE A 389 20.13 18.04 0.62
C PHE A 389 21.37 17.79 -0.24
N TRP A 390 21.96 16.59 -0.18
CA TRP A 390 23.01 16.20 -1.12
C TRP A 390 22.49 16.20 -2.56
N ALA A 391 21.36 15.54 -2.84
CA ALA A 391 20.81 15.43 -4.19
C ALA A 391 20.42 16.80 -4.78
N ALA A 392 19.85 17.67 -3.95
CA ALA A 392 19.47 19.03 -4.30
C ALA A 392 20.68 19.95 -4.50
N SER A 393 21.86 19.60 -3.97
CA SER A 393 23.07 20.40 -4.11
C SER A 393 23.56 20.46 -5.56
N ARG A 394 24.17 21.58 -5.93
CA ARG A 394 24.75 21.81 -7.27
C ARG A 394 25.78 20.76 -7.69
N GLY A 395 26.58 20.26 -6.73
CA GLY A 395 27.65 19.30 -7.01
C GLY A 395 27.18 17.86 -7.17
N SER A 396 25.90 17.58 -6.89
CA SER A 396 25.34 16.25 -7.11
C SER A 396 24.95 16.04 -8.57
N PRO A 397 25.22 14.85 -9.16
CA PRO A 397 24.85 14.51 -10.53
C PRO A 397 23.35 14.19 -10.70
N ILE A 398 22.54 14.30 -9.64
CA ILE A 398 21.09 14.14 -9.73
C ILE A 398 20.46 15.35 -10.43
N ASP A 399 19.54 15.13 -11.36
CA ASP A 399 18.89 16.20 -12.12
C ASP A 399 17.58 16.66 -11.47
N ILE A 400 16.84 15.73 -10.84
CA ILE A 400 15.52 15.97 -10.25
C ILE A 400 15.48 15.42 -8.82
N VAL A 401 14.95 16.20 -7.89
CA VAL A 401 14.72 15.74 -6.51
C VAL A 401 13.22 15.59 -6.30
N GLY A 402 12.78 14.68 -5.45
CA GLY A 402 11.36 14.47 -5.29
C GLY A 402 10.92 13.92 -3.96
N PHE A 403 9.62 13.64 -3.90
CA PHE A 403 8.93 13.19 -2.71
C PHE A 403 7.95 12.06 -3.01
N SER A 404 7.77 11.18 -2.04
CA SER A 404 6.71 10.16 -2.02
C SER A 404 5.71 10.53 -0.92
N MET A 405 4.58 11.10 -1.33
CA MET A 405 3.55 11.72 -0.50
C MET A 405 2.36 10.79 -0.32
N LEU A 406 2.50 9.85 0.63
CA LEU A 406 1.42 8.97 1.04
C LEU A 406 1.12 9.21 2.53
N PRO A 407 -0.15 9.08 2.95
CA PRO A 407 -0.45 9.07 4.37
C PRO A 407 0.24 7.87 5.05
N GLY A 408 0.42 7.97 6.36
CA GLY A 408 0.74 6.88 7.28
C GLY A 408 -0.49 6.44 8.06
N PHE A 409 -0.29 5.80 9.22
CA PHE A 409 -1.39 5.35 10.08
C PHE A 409 -2.22 6.50 10.68
N ASP A 410 -1.61 7.67 10.88
CA ASP A 410 -2.31 8.89 11.36
C ASP A 410 -3.04 9.66 10.24
N GLY A 411 -3.12 9.07 9.03
CA GLY A 411 -3.81 9.61 7.87
C GLY A 411 -3.40 11.04 7.51
N ALA A 412 -4.37 11.97 7.46
CA ALA A 412 -4.15 13.37 7.08
C ALA A 412 -3.06 14.06 7.92
N THR A 413 -2.97 13.77 9.22
CA THR A 413 -1.96 14.38 10.10
C THR A 413 -0.53 14.04 9.68
N SER A 414 -0.29 12.76 9.34
CA SER A 414 1.02 12.33 8.83
C SER A 414 1.32 12.94 7.45
N LEU A 415 0.32 13.03 6.57
CA LEU A 415 0.45 13.63 5.25
C LEU A 415 0.81 15.12 5.35
N ASP A 416 0.12 15.89 6.19
CA ASP A 416 0.44 17.30 6.48
C ASP A 416 1.84 17.48 7.05
N THR A 417 2.28 16.53 7.87
CA THR A 417 3.61 16.56 8.44
C THR A 417 4.67 16.36 7.36
N HIS A 418 4.46 15.40 6.45
CA HIS A 418 5.33 15.18 5.29
C HIS A 418 5.38 16.40 4.36
N MET A 419 4.22 16.99 4.02
CA MET A 419 4.13 18.19 3.17
C MET A 419 4.84 19.39 3.81
N ARG A 420 4.67 19.62 5.12
CA ARG A 420 5.37 20.69 5.86
C ARG A 420 6.88 20.44 5.92
N VAL A 421 7.33 19.21 6.14
CA VAL A 421 8.77 18.87 6.14
C VAL A 421 9.37 19.13 4.75
N ALA A 422 8.73 18.64 3.69
CA ALA A 422 9.16 18.85 2.32
C ALA A 422 9.25 20.34 1.97
N GLN A 423 8.22 21.12 2.35
CA GLN A 423 8.21 22.57 2.16
C GLN A 423 9.37 23.26 2.90
N ARG A 424 9.65 22.87 4.15
CA ARG A 424 10.81 23.40 4.89
C ARG A 424 12.13 23.07 4.19
N TRP A 425 12.29 21.84 3.68
CA TRP A 425 13.50 21.45 2.97
C TRP A 425 13.69 22.20 1.66
N MET A 426 12.63 22.41 0.87
CA MET A 426 12.69 23.22 -0.35
C MET A 426 13.05 24.68 -0.05
N ARG A 427 12.45 25.28 0.99
CA ARG A 427 12.74 26.66 1.41
C ARG A 427 14.15 26.85 1.97
N ALA A 428 14.77 25.80 2.48
CA ALA A 428 16.14 25.84 2.98
C ALA A 428 17.20 25.84 1.86
N LEU A 429 16.81 25.53 0.62
CA LEU A 429 17.73 25.60 -0.52
C LEU A 429 17.98 27.06 -0.94
N PRO A 430 19.21 27.41 -1.38
CA PRO A 430 19.49 28.75 -1.89
C PRO A 430 18.60 29.09 -3.09
N SER A 431 18.02 30.30 -3.09
CA SER A 431 17.17 30.79 -4.19
C SER A 431 17.96 31.21 -5.44
N ARG A 432 19.29 31.40 -5.31
CA ARG A 432 20.19 31.67 -6.43
C ARG A 432 21.36 30.69 -6.42
N PRO A 433 21.55 29.90 -7.49
CA PRO A 433 20.76 29.89 -8.73
C PRO A 433 19.38 29.27 -8.47
N ALA A 434 18.54 29.16 -9.51
CA ALA A 434 17.30 28.41 -9.41
C ALA A 434 17.57 26.99 -8.84
N PRO A 435 16.75 26.52 -7.89
CA PRO A 435 16.87 25.16 -7.37
C PRO A 435 16.61 24.14 -8.49
N LYS A 436 17.13 22.92 -8.32
CA LYS A 436 16.78 21.79 -9.20
C LYS A 436 15.26 21.59 -9.20
N PRO A 437 14.66 21.18 -10.33
CA PRO A 437 13.24 20.89 -10.39
C PRO A 437 12.86 19.76 -9.43
N HIS A 438 11.64 19.85 -8.89
CA HIS A 438 11.08 18.85 -7.99
C HIS A 438 9.91 18.08 -8.61
N TRP A 439 9.70 16.85 -8.16
CA TRP A 439 8.56 16.01 -8.54
C TRP A 439 7.98 15.29 -7.33
N VAL A 440 6.67 15.08 -7.30
CA VAL A 440 6.05 14.11 -6.40
C VAL A 440 5.94 12.79 -7.16
N PHE A 441 6.84 11.85 -6.91
CA PHE A 441 6.92 10.60 -7.68
C PHE A 441 5.90 9.54 -7.24
N ALA A 442 5.24 9.75 -6.10
CA ALA A 442 4.14 8.90 -5.63
C ALA A 442 3.18 9.72 -4.76
N ALA A 443 1.90 9.75 -5.12
CA ALA A 443 0.82 10.29 -4.30
C ALA A 443 -0.44 9.42 -4.36
N GLY A 444 -1.20 9.38 -3.26
CA GLY A 444 -2.45 8.64 -3.19
C GLY A 444 -2.94 8.45 -1.74
N GLY A 445 -3.72 7.39 -1.52
CA GLY A 445 -4.22 7.03 -0.19
C GLY A 445 -4.63 5.56 -0.12
N TYR A 446 -5.12 5.13 1.04
CA TYR A 446 -5.42 3.71 1.30
C TYR A 446 -6.93 3.47 1.39
N PRO A 447 -7.59 3.06 0.30
CA PRO A 447 -9.04 2.92 0.28
C PRO A 447 -9.57 1.87 1.27
N LEU A 448 -8.86 0.76 1.46
CA LEU A 448 -9.30 -0.30 2.38
C LEU A 448 -9.04 -0.02 3.86
N ALA A 449 -8.08 0.87 4.16
CA ALA A 449 -7.80 1.29 5.52
C ALA A 449 -8.63 2.52 5.91
N HIS A 450 -8.65 3.55 5.05
CA HIS A 450 -9.21 4.86 5.37
C HIS A 450 -10.46 5.22 4.57
N GLY A 451 -10.83 4.46 3.54
CA GLY A 451 -11.99 4.70 2.67
C GLY A 451 -11.65 5.35 1.32
N GLU A 452 -12.48 5.13 0.31
CA GLU A 452 -12.26 5.69 -1.04
C GLU A 452 -12.39 7.21 -1.07
N ARG A 453 -13.34 7.78 -0.32
CA ARG A 453 -13.44 9.23 -0.20
C ARG A 453 -12.19 9.87 0.39
N ASN A 454 -11.61 9.22 1.40
CA ASN A 454 -10.37 9.69 2.02
C ASN A 454 -9.15 9.46 1.12
N GLN A 455 -9.16 8.43 0.27
CA GLN A 455 -8.15 8.26 -0.78
C GLN A 455 -8.21 9.43 -1.78
N GLU A 456 -9.40 9.83 -2.22
CA GLU A 456 -9.61 11.00 -3.09
C GLU A 456 -9.14 12.30 -2.44
N LEU A 457 -9.56 12.56 -1.20
CA LEU A 457 -9.19 13.77 -0.45
C LEU A 457 -7.68 13.83 -0.17
N ALA A 458 -7.03 12.70 0.13
CA ALA A 458 -5.59 12.63 0.30
C ALA A 458 -4.85 13.05 -0.97
N LEU A 459 -5.25 12.51 -2.14
CA LEU A 459 -4.65 12.92 -3.41
C LEU A 459 -4.89 14.41 -3.67
N TRP A 460 -6.12 14.88 -3.44
CA TRP A 460 -6.48 16.28 -3.66
C TRP A 460 -5.61 17.22 -2.81
N GLY A 461 -5.41 16.91 -1.53
CA GLY A 461 -4.53 17.67 -0.63
C GLY A 461 -3.06 17.70 -1.08
N VAL A 462 -2.55 16.62 -1.68
CA VAL A 462 -1.19 16.63 -2.24
C VAL A 462 -1.14 17.43 -3.53
N LEU A 463 -2.17 17.36 -4.39
CA LEU A 463 -2.25 18.14 -5.63
C LEU A 463 -2.31 19.65 -5.35
N SER A 464 -3.20 20.08 -4.46
CA SER A 464 -3.30 21.48 -4.02
C SER A 464 -1.97 21.95 -3.42
N TRP A 465 -1.38 21.20 -2.50
CA TRP A 465 -0.07 21.52 -1.95
C TRP A 465 1.00 21.61 -3.03
N ALA A 466 1.12 20.60 -3.91
CA ALA A 466 2.18 20.53 -4.91
C ALA A 466 2.10 21.70 -5.90
N THR A 467 0.89 22.08 -6.33
CA THR A 467 0.68 23.22 -7.24
C THR A 467 1.04 24.56 -6.61
N THR A 468 0.99 24.69 -5.28
CA THR A 468 1.46 25.90 -4.57
C THR A 468 2.99 26.03 -4.49
N GLN A 469 3.74 25.00 -4.88
CA GLN A 469 5.20 24.97 -4.76
C GLN A 469 5.85 25.11 -6.14
N THR A 470 6.33 26.31 -6.47
CA THR A 470 6.95 26.62 -7.78
C THR A 470 8.05 25.63 -8.21
N PRO A 471 8.91 25.08 -7.32
CA PRO A 471 9.90 24.10 -7.77
C PRO A 471 9.30 22.77 -8.25
N ILE A 472 8.08 22.40 -7.81
CA ILE A 472 7.45 21.14 -8.16
C ILE A 472 6.83 21.25 -9.56
N ARG A 473 7.30 20.42 -10.49
CA ARG A 473 6.88 20.41 -11.90
C ARG A 473 5.94 19.26 -12.24
N GLY A 474 5.68 18.34 -11.31
CA GLY A 474 4.71 17.30 -11.56
C GLY A 474 4.45 16.38 -10.37
N LEU A 475 3.38 15.60 -10.52
CA LEU A 475 2.92 14.64 -9.52
C LEU A 475 2.45 13.35 -10.18
N VAL A 476 2.91 12.21 -9.69
CA VAL A 476 2.53 10.89 -10.16
C VAL A 476 1.59 10.23 -9.15
N VAL A 477 0.39 9.86 -9.61
CA VAL A 477 -0.54 9.03 -8.86
C VAL A 477 0.01 7.61 -8.76
N SER A 478 0.08 7.07 -7.55
CA SER A 478 0.93 5.92 -7.24
C SER A 478 0.56 4.59 -7.91
N GLU A 479 -0.69 4.32 -8.29
CA GLU A 479 -1.06 3.04 -8.93
C GLU A 479 -2.31 3.19 -9.82
N ALA A 480 -2.26 2.66 -11.06
CA ALA A 480 -3.43 2.57 -11.94
C ALA A 480 -4.47 1.56 -11.44
N GLY A 481 -4.03 0.46 -10.82
CA GLY A 481 -4.91 -0.62 -10.38
C GLY A 481 -4.39 -1.39 -9.17
N ASP A 482 -5.29 -2.08 -8.48
CA ASP A 482 -4.96 -2.96 -7.36
C ASP A 482 -4.30 -4.26 -7.84
N TYR A 483 -2.99 -4.25 -8.08
CA TYR A 483 -2.25 -5.48 -8.39
C TYR A 483 -1.63 -6.06 -7.11
N ASN A 484 -0.41 -5.61 -6.78
CA ASN A 484 0.33 -6.03 -5.59
C ASN A 484 0.01 -5.11 -4.38
N VAL A 485 -0.50 -3.91 -4.66
CA VAL A 485 -0.76 -2.86 -3.68
C VAL A 485 -2.20 -2.37 -3.84
N LEU A 486 -2.97 -2.35 -2.75
CA LEU A 486 -4.42 -2.09 -2.76
C LEU A 486 -4.75 -0.59 -2.66
N ARG A 487 -4.15 0.21 -3.55
CA ARG A 487 -4.28 1.68 -3.58
C ARG A 487 -4.55 2.25 -4.97
N GLY A 488 -4.93 1.42 -5.93
CA GLY A 488 -5.12 1.79 -7.33
C GLY A 488 -6.27 2.77 -7.57
N LEU A 489 -6.25 3.43 -8.72
CA LEU A 489 -7.43 4.12 -9.26
C LEU A 489 -8.54 3.13 -9.66
N ARG A 490 -8.16 1.91 -10.06
CA ARG A 490 -9.05 0.81 -10.37
C ARG A 490 -9.01 -0.27 -9.28
N GLY A 491 -10.16 -0.60 -8.72
CA GLY A 491 -10.30 -1.69 -7.76
C GLY A 491 -10.18 -3.08 -8.41
N ALA A 492 -10.00 -4.10 -7.59
CA ALA A 492 -9.90 -5.52 -8.02
C ALA A 492 -11.05 -6.02 -8.91
N ASN A 493 -12.26 -5.48 -8.70
CA ASN A 493 -13.45 -5.78 -9.49
C ASN A 493 -13.49 -5.05 -10.85
N GLY A 494 -12.49 -4.23 -11.14
CA GLY A 494 -12.41 -3.41 -12.34
C GLY A 494 -13.15 -2.08 -12.26
N ARG A 495 -13.81 -1.77 -11.13
CA ARG A 495 -14.48 -0.48 -10.93
C ARG A 495 -13.44 0.64 -10.79
N ILE A 496 -13.69 1.75 -11.47
CA ILE A 496 -12.94 2.99 -11.29
C ILE A 496 -13.40 3.69 -10.01
N ARG A 497 -12.45 4.05 -9.14
CA ARG A 497 -12.70 4.73 -7.86
C ARG A 497 -12.87 6.23 -8.05
N SER A 498 -13.45 6.89 -7.04
CA SER A 498 -13.70 8.35 -7.07
C SER A 498 -12.42 9.18 -7.20
N ILE A 499 -11.27 8.67 -6.73
CA ILE A 499 -9.96 9.30 -6.93
C ILE A 499 -9.62 9.57 -8.40
N ALA A 500 -10.10 8.75 -9.35
CA ALA A 500 -9.91 9.02 -10.78
C ALA A 500 -10.64 10.28 -11.23
N ALA A 501 -11.81 10.57 -10.65
CA ALA A 501 -12.52 11.82 -10.92
C ALA A 501 -11.75 13.03 -10.38
N ALA A 502 -11.06 12.91 -9.23
CA ALA A 502 -10.18 13.98 -8.75
C ALA A 502 -9.01 14.25 -9.71
N VAL A 503 -8.42 13.21 -10.30
CA VAL A 503 -7.38 13.38 -11.35
C VAL A 503 -7.94 14.11 -12.57
N MET A 504 -9.10 13.68 -13.09
CA MET A 504 -9.73 14.35 -14.24
C MET A 504 -10.08 15.81 -13.94
N ARG A 505 -10.59 16.10 -12.74
CA ARG A 505 -10.88 17.48 -12.31
C ARG A 505 -9.61 18.32 -12.25
N ALA A 506 -8.51 17.76 -11.76
CA ALA A 506 -7.24 18.45 -11.67
C ALA A 506 -6.63 18.71 -13.05
N GLU A 507 -6.61 17.71 -13.92
CA GLU A 507 -6.17 17.84 -15.32
C GLU A 507 -6.97 18.92 -16.06
N LYS A 508 -8.30 18.89 -15.93
CA LYS A 508 -9.17 19.90 -16.54
C LYS A 508 -8.87 21.30 -16.01
N GLY A 509 -8.75 21.46 -14.68
CA GLY A 509 -8.44 22.74 -14.05
C GLY A 509 -7.11 23.31 -14.52
N LEU A 510 -6.05 22.49 -14.57
CA LEU A 510 -4.73 22.93 -15.04
C LEU A 510 -4.73 23.33 -16.52
N ARG A 511 -5.53 22.67 -17.38
CA ARG A 511 -5.66 23.02 -18.80
C ARG A 511 -6.43 24.32 -19.03
N GLU A 512 -7.54 24.51 -18.32
CA GLU A 512 -8.35 25.74 -18.43
C GLU A 512 -7.56 26.98 -18.01
N THR A 513 -6.65 26.80 -17.06
CA THR A 513 -5.74 27.84 -16.59
C THR A 513 -4.58 28.10 -17.56
N ALA A 514 -4.02 27.06 -18.21
CA ALA A 514 -2.91 27.21 -19.15
C ALA A 514 -3.29 27.75 -20.54
N ALA A 515 -4.59 27.83 -20.87
CA ALA A 515 -5.04 28.40 -22.14
C ALA A 515 -4.95 29.94 -22.09
N PRO A 516 -4.34 30.60 -23.11
CA PRO A 516 -4.28 32.07 -23.14
C PRO A 516 -5.69 32.65 -23.19
N ARG A 517 -5.99 33.59 -22.27
CA ARG A 517 -7.23 34.36 -22.27
C ARG A 517 -7.30 35.35 -23.42
#